data_AF-A0A847PKF4-F1
#
_entry.id   AF-A0A847PKF4-F1
#
_cell.length_a   1.000
_cell.length_b   1.000
_cell.length_c   1.000
_cell.angle_alpha   90.00
_cell.angle_beta   90.00
_cell.angle_gamma   90.00
#
_symmetry.space_group_name_H-M   'P 1'
#
loop_
_entity.id
_entity.type
_entity.pdbx_description
1 polymer ?
#
loop_
_entity_poly.entity_id
_entity_poly.type
_entity_poly.pdbx_seq_one_letter_code
_entity_poly.pdbx_strand_id
1 'polypeptide(L)'
;MLNIIEKAIELMLTNDDSLIHIIVTTLKMCFSSSIVALLLGVPLGAFLTLTKLPGKKVFIVINRTLMSMPPVVCGLLCYILFSGVGPLRMLELLYTIKGMVVAQVMLITPIVAGNTETFLSGLVPGILETTKGLNLSSFKTFKLTVLESKYQIFSTYLAGFARAIAEVGAVSMVGGGIVYKTNVMTTAIMNYTSRGDFTRAMAIGIILMMISLLVNIIVHLLSERTVRR
;
A
#
# COMPACT_ATOMS: atom_id res chain seq x y z
N MET A 1 -6.19 -33.39 2.31
CA MET A 1 -6.31 -32.05 1.66
C MET A 1 -7.76 -31.56 1.70
N LEU A 2 -8.76 -32.37 1.28
CA LEU A 2 -10.20 -32.07 1.41
C LEU A 2 -10.63 -31.70 2.86
N ASN A 3 -10.24 -32.47 3.86
CA ASN A 3 -10.54 -32.18 5.29
C ASN A 3 -10.00 -30.83 5.79
N ILE A 4 -8.99 -30.26 5.13
CA ILE A 4 -8.38 -29.00 5.55
C ILE A 4 -9.19 -27.81 5.02
N ILE A 5 -9.70 -27.94 3.80
CA ILE A 5 -10.58 -26.94 3.18
C ILE A 5 -11.93 -26.93 3.92
N GLU A 6 -12.48 -28.10 4.25
CA GLU A 6 -13.70 -28.20 5.06
C GLU A 6 -13.51 -27.60 6.45
N LYS A 7 -12.41 -27.90 7.16
CA LYS A 7 -12.10 -27.26 8.44
C LYS A 7 -11.82 -25.77 8.33
N ALA A 8 -11.26 -25.29 7.23
CA ALA A 8 -11.07 -23.87 6.99
C ALA A 8 -12.41 -23.14 6.86
N ILE A 9 -13.36 -23.73 6.14
CA ILE A 9 -14.72 -23.23 6.00
C ILE A 9 -15.46 -23.28 7.34
N GLU A 10 -15.29 -24.37 8.11
CA GLU A 10 -15.86 -24.51 9.45
C GLU A 10 -15.29 -23.46 10.44
N LEU A 11 -13.98 -23.18 10.38
CA LEU A 11 -13.31 -22.11 11.13
C LEU A 11 -13.81 -20.71 10.74
N MET A 12 -14.12 -20.47 9.46
CA MET A 12 -14.77 -19.23 9.02
C MET A 12 -16.18 -19.08 9.60
N LEU A 13 -16.91 -20.20 9.74
CA LEU A 13 -18.29 -20.23 10.25
C LEU A 13 -18.36 -20.12 11.78
N THR A 14 -17.29 -20.45 12.51
CA THR A 14 -17.29 -20.50 13.99
C THR A 14 -17.11 -19.15 14.69
N ASN A 15 -17.08 -18.02 13.97
CA ASN A 15 -16.99 -16.67 14.55
C ASN A 15 -15.84 -16.53 15.59
N ASP A 16 -14.67 -17.09 15.26
CA ASP A 16 -13.50 -17.05 16.15
C ASP A 16 -12.99 -15.61 16.33
N ASP A 17 -13.07 -15.11 17.57
CA ASP A 17 -12.63 -13.75 17.94
C ASP A 17 -11.18 -13.47 17.52
N SER A 18 -10.32 -14.48 17.50
CA SER A 18 -8.93 -14.34 17.07
C SER A 18 -8.83 -14.04 15.56
N LEU A 19 -9.63 -14.71 14.73
CA LEU A 19 -9.66 -14.49 13.29
C LEU A 19 -10.21 -13.10 12.96
N ILE A 20 -11.30 -12.71 13.62
CA ILE A 20 -11.90 -11.38 13.43
C ILE A 20 -10.89 -10.29 13.79
N HIS A 21 -10.18 -10.45 14.91
CA HIS A 21 -9.15 -9.49 15.31
C HIS A 21 -8.04 -9.36 14.26
N ILE A 22 -7.55 -10.49 13.72
CA ILE A 22 -6.52 -10.51 12.67
C ILE A 22 -7.01 -9.80 11.40
N ILE A 23 -8.25 -10.09 10.96
CA ILE A 23 -8.84 -9.50 9.76
C ILE A 23 -9.00 -7.98 9.94
N VAL A 24 -9.59 -7.55 11.05
CA VAL A 24 -9.82 -6.14 11.37
C VAL A 24 -8.50 -5.38 11.48
N THR A 25 -7.49 -5.96 12.13
CA THR A 25 -6.15 -5.35 12.25
C THR A 25 -5.51 -5.18 10.88
N THR A 26 -5.61 -6.19 10.02
CA THR A 26 -5.08 -6.16 8.65
C THR A 26 -5.75 -5.07 7.82
N LEU A 27 -7.08 -4.99 7.84
CA LEU A 27 -7.84 -3.99 7.09
C LEU A 27 -7.57 -2.57 7.61
N LYS A 28 -7.56 -2.36 8.94
CA LYS A 28 -7.24 -1.06 9.54
C LYS A 28 -5.84 -0.59 9.14
N MET A 29 -4.85 -1.48 9.19
CA MET A 29 -3.48 -1.18 8.77
C MET A 29 -3.42 -0.82 7.29
N CYS A 30 -3.96 -1.67 6.41
CA CYS A 30 -3.90 -1.46 4.95
C CYS A 30 -4.61 -0.18 4.52
N PHE A 31 -5.77 0.12 5.10
CA PHE A 31 -6.55 1.32 4.78
C PHE A 31 -5.85 2.59 5.27
N SER A 32 -5.28 2.55 6.48
CA SER A 32 -4.57 3.71 7.02
C SER A 32 -3.29 4.00 6.22
N SER A 33 -2.51 2.97 5.89
CA SER A 33 -1.27 3.13 5.14
C SER A 33 -1.52 3.54 3.69
N SER A 34 -2.52 2.98 3.02
CA SER A 34 -2.85 3.33 1.64
C SER A 34 -3.31 4.79 1.50
N ILE A 35 -4.12 5.30 2.44
CA ILE A 35 -4.57 6.70 2.43
C ILE A 35 -3.39 7.64 2.66
N VAL A 36 -2.56 7.37 3.67
CA VAL A 36 -1.40 8.23 3.93
C VAL A 36 -0.43 8.19 2.75
N ALA A 37 -0.19 7.02 2.17
CA ALA A 37 0.64 6.89 0.98
C ALA A 37 0.06 7.61 -0.24
N LEU A 38 -1.28 7.66 -0.38
CA LEU A 38 -1.96 8.44 -1.42
C LEU A 38 -1.74 9.93 -1.24
N LEU A 39 -1.97 10.43 -0.02
CA LEU A 39 -1.84 11.85 0.33
C LEU A 39 -0.40 12.36 0.14
N LEU A 40 0.59 11.49 0.30
CA LEU A 40 2.00 11.84 0.06
C LEU A 40 2.42 11.61 -1.39
N GLY A 41 2.06 10.46 -1.96
CA GLY A 41 2.51 10.01 -3.27
C GLY A 41 1.90 10.80 -4.42
N VAL A 42 0.61 11.16 -4.36
CA VAL A 42 -0.06 11.90 -5.44
C VAL A 42 0.53 13.30 -5.61
N PRO A 43 0.69 14.12 -4.56
CA PRO A 43 1.37 15.40 -4.70
C PRO A 43 2.80 15.26 -5.22
N LEU A 44 3.55 14.26 -4.76
CA LEU A 44 4.91 14.01 -5.25
C LEU A 44 4.93 13.69 -6.74
N GLY A 45 4.09 12.76 -7.21
CA GLY A 45 3.99 12.41 -8.63
C GLY A 45 3.52 13.60 -9.48
N ALA A 46 2.49 14.31 -9.04
CA ALA A 46 1.98 15.50 -9.74
C ALA A 46 3.01 16.63 -9.79
N PHE A 47 3.75 16.86 -8.70
CA PHE A 47 4.83 17.84 -8.66
C PHE A 47 5.95 17.49 -9.64
N LEU A 48 6.36 16.21 -9.67
CA LEU A 48 7.35 15.72 -10.64
C LEU A 48 6.87 15.94 -12.08
N THR A 49 5.59 15.73 -12.39
CA THR A 49 5.06 15.94 -13.74
C THR A 49 4.97 17.42 -14.11
N LEU A 50 4.38 18.26 -13.25
CA LEU A 50 4.03 19.67 -13.55
C LEU A 50 5.25 20.60 -13.54
N THR A 51 6.30 20.28 -12.80
CA THR A 51 7.48 21.15 -12.68
C THR A 51 8.57 20.81 -13.70
N LYS A 52 9.28 21.86 -14.14
CA LYS A 52 10.48 21.76 -14.98
C LYS A 52 11.73 21.90 -14.11
N LEU A 53 11.96 20.91 -13.25
CA LEU A 53 13.14 20.90 -12.37
C LEU A 53 14.41 20.46 -13.12
N PRO A 54 15.54 21.18 -12.99
CA PRO A 54 16.83 20.64 -13.42
C PRO A 54 17.14 19.40 -12.56
N GLY A 55 17.37 18.25 -13.21
CA GLY A 55 17.58 16.96 -12.50
C GLY A 55 16.32 16.11 -12.29
N LYS A 56 15.15 16.52 -12.82
CA LYS A 56 13.90 15.72 -12.77
C LYS A 56 14.09 14.24 -13.15
N LYS A 57 14.90 13.95 -14.17
CA LYS A 57 15.19 12.57 -14.60
C LYS A 57 15.80 11.73 -13.48
N VAL A 58 16.69 12.31 -12.66
CA VAL A 58 17.32 11.61 -11.53
C VAL A 58 16.28 11.25 -10.48
N PHE A 59 15.40 12.18 -10.11
CA PHE A 59 14.31 11.91 -9.16
C PHE A 59 13.34 10.83 -9.66
N ILE A 60 12.99 10.85 -10.95
CA ILE A 60 12.16 9.80 -11.55
C ILE A 60 12.85 8.45 -11.48
N VAL A 61 14.15 8.37 -11.79
CA VAL A 61 14.94 7.13 -11.69
C VAL A 61 14.98 6.63 -10.25
N ILE A 62 15.29 7.49 -9.27
CA ILE A 62 15.30 7.15 -7.84
C ILE A 62 13.92 6.62 -7.41
N ASN A 63 12.84 7.31 -7.76
CA ASN A 63 11.50 6.86 -7.42
C ASN A 63 11.20 5.49 -8.03
N ARG A 64 11.53 5.27 -9.31
CA ARG A 64 11.35 3.97 -9.99
C ARG A 64 12.18 2.86 -9.33
N THR A 65 13.39 3.16 -8.86
CA THR A 65 14.19 2.21 -8.08
C THR A 65 13.51 1.87 -6.75
N LEU A 66 12.94 2.86 -6.06
CA LEU A 66 12.21 2.66 -4.81
C LEU A 66 10.91 1.87 -5.00
N MET A 67 10.24 1.96 -6.15
CA MET A 67 9.07 1.13 -6.46
C MET A 67 9.40 -0.37 -6.48
N SER A 68 10.65 -0.72 -6.82
CA SER A 68 11.15 -2.10 -6.86
C SER A 68 11.86 -2.51 -5.57
N MET A 69 11.80 -1.68 -4.53
CA MET A 69 12.51 -1.93 -3.27
C MET A 69 12.05 -3.25 -2.64
N PRO A 70 12.99 -4.15 -2.29
CA PRO A 70 12.65 -5.38 -1.60
C PRO A 70 11.94 -5.09 -0.26
N PRO A 71 10.79 -5.72 0.04
CA PRO A 71 10.01 -5.34 1.20
C PRO A 71 10.72 -5.63 2.52
N VAL A 72 11.49 -6.71 2.55
CA VAL A 72 12.32 -7.10 3.70
C VAL A 72 13.39 -6.04 4.00
N VAL A 73 13.98 -5.42 2.97
CA VAL A 73 14.97 -4.34 3.15
C VAL A 73 14.29 -3.11 3.75
N CYS A 74 13.08 -2.78 3.32
CA CYS A 74 12.32 -1.67 3.92
C CYS A 74 11.95 -1.95 5.38
N GLY A 75 11.54 -3.19 5.68
CA GLY A 75 11.31 -3.67 7.03
C GLY A 75 12.55 -3.51 7.92
N LEU A 76 13.71 -3.94 7.42
CA LEU A 76 14.99 -3.82 8.12
C LEU A 76 15.38 -2.37 8.38
N LEU A 77 15.23 -1.48 7.40
CA LEU A 77 15.50 -0.06 7.58
C LEU A 77 14.59 0.55 8.66
N CYS A 78 13.28 0.27 8.59
CA CYS A 78 12.34 0.70 9.62
C CYS A 78 12.72 0.12 11.00
N TYR A 79 13.13 -1.14 11.04
CA TYR A 79 13.55 -1.79 12.27
C TYR A 79 14.76 -1.08 12.89
N ILE A 80 15.82 -0.85 12.10
CA ILE A 80 17.02 -0.15 12.56
C ILE A 80 16.67 1.26 13.05
N LEU A 81 15.85 2.00 12.30
CA LEU A 81 15.46 3.37 12.64
C LEU A 81 14.71 3.48 13.98
N PHE A 82 13.79 2.55 14.24
CA PHE A 82 12.95 2.55 15.44
C PHE A 82 13.49 1.68 16.58
N SER A 83 14.57 0.93 16.34
CA SER A 83 15.22 0.10 17.35
C SER A 83 15.80 0.92 18.49
N GLY A 84 16.13 0.23 19.60
CA GLY A 84 16.77 0.83 20.77
C GLY A 84 18.11 1.54 20.50
N VAL A 85 18.72 1.35 19.32
CA VAL A 85 19.95 2.02 18.89
C VAL A 85 19.73 2.97 17.72
N GLY A 86 18.48 3.09 17.24
CA GLY A 86 18.13 3.90 16.09
C GLY A 86 17.94 5.39 16.41
N PRO A 87 18.12 6.28 15.42
CA PRO A 87 17.94 7.72 15.60
C PRO A 87 16.50 8.11 15.96
N LEU A 88 15.51 7.29 15.60
CA LEU A 88 14.08 7.52 15.86
C LEU A 88 13.54 6.66 17.01
N ARG A 89 14.41 6.17 17.89
CA ARG A 89 14.04 5.34 19.05
C ARG A 89 12.92 5.95 19.90
N MET A 90 12.94 7.27 20.09
CA MET A 90 11.99 7.98 20.95
C MET A 90 10.52 7.83 20.52
N LEU A 91 10.26 7.40 19.27
CA LEU A 91 8.90 7.21 18.77
C LEU A 91 8.28 5.86 19.18
N GLU A 92 9.08 4.91 19.68
CA GLU A 92 8.64 3.59 20.17
C GLU A 92 7.68 2.85 19.21
N LEU A 93 7.94 2.96 17.90
CA LEU A 93 7.04 2.45 16.87
C LEU A 93 7.15 0.94 16.62
N LEU A 94 8.22 0.29 17.07
CA LEU A 94 8.36 -1.16 16.96
C LEU A 94 7.26 -1.89 17.73
N TYR A 95 6.76 -2.98 17.15
CA TYR A 95 5.71 -3.81 17.72
C TYR A 95 4.38 -3.06 17.95
N THR A 96 4.12 -2.05 17.11
CA THR A 96 2.86 -1.30 17.09
C THR A 96 2.25 -1.26 15.70
N ILE A 97 0.91 -1.15 15.62
CA ILE A 97 0.20 -0.94 14.34
C ILE A 97 0.67 0.35 13.66
N LYS A 98 0.98 1.40 14.43
CA LYS A 98 1.48 2.67 13.88
C LYS A 98 2.81 2.49 13.16
N GLY A 99 3.74 1.74 13.74
CA GLY A 99 5.01 1.42 13.09
C GLY A 99 4.82 0.61 11.80
N MET A 100 3.91 -0.37 11.81
CA MET A 100 3.56 -1.15 10.62
C MET A 100 2.99 -0.25 9.51
N VAL A 101 2.13 0.72 9.86
CA VAL A 101 1.59 1.71 8.92
C VAL A 101 2.72 2.55 8.32
N VAL A 102 3.67 3.03 9.12
CA VAL A 102 4.82 3.81 8.61
C VAL A 102 5.67 3.00 7.63
N ALA A 103 5.96 1.74 7.96
CA ALA A 103 6.72 0.85 7.07
C ALA A 103 5.99 0.61 5.74
N GLN A 104 4.65 0.44 5.79
CA GLN A 104 3.85 0.32 4.58
C GLN A 104 3.81 1.61 3.76
N VAL A 105 3.69 2.77 4.41
CA VAL A 105 3.73 4.07 3.72
C VAL A 105 5.04 4.23 2.96
N MET A 106 6.18 3.88 3.59
CA MET A 106 7.50 3.94 2.96
C MET A 106 7.59 3.07 1.69
N LEU A 107 6.94 1.91 1.68
CA LEU A 107 6.86 1.02 0.51
C LEU A 107 5.87 1.49 -0.56
N ILE A 108 4.70 2.00 -0.14
CA ILE A 108 3.59 2.28 -1.05
C ILE A 108 3.73 3.66 -1.69
N THR A 109 4.29 4.65 -0.99
CA THR A 109 4.42 6.02 -1.50
C THR A 109 5.18 6.11 -2.83
N PRO A 110 6.32 5.44 -3.04
CA PRO A 110 7.02 5.46 -4.34
C PRO A 110 6.18 4.86 -5.47
N ILE A 111 5.41 3.81 -5.18
CA ILE A 111 4.51 3.15 -6.13
C ILE A 111 3.41 4.12 -6.55
N VAL A 112 2.78 4.79 -5.59
CA VAL A 112 1.74 5.80 -5.86
C VAL A 112 2.31 6.97 -6.64
N ALA A 113 3.47 7.50 -6.24
CA ALA A 113 4.11 8.63 -6.89
C ALA A 113 4.50 8.31 -8.34
N GLY A 114 5.08 7.14 -8.59
CA GLY A 114 5.52 6.72 -9.92
C GLY A 114 4.36 6.42 -10.87
N ASN A 115 3.30 5.79 -10.37
CA ASN A 115 2.08 5.57 -11.16
C ASN A 115 1.40 6.89 -11.49
N THR A 116 1.28 7.79 -10.52
CA THR A 116 0.73 9.14 -10.73
C THR A 116 1.55 9.91 -11.77
N GLU A 117 2.89 9.89 -11.67
CA GLU A 117 3.79 10.54 -12.63
C GLU A 117 3.60 9.99 -14.05
N THR A 118 3.47 8.66 -14.19
CA THR A 118 3.28 7.99 -15.48
C THR A 118 1.94 8.37 -16.11
N PHE A 119 0.84 8.34 -15.34
CA PHE A 119 -0.48 8.72 -15.85
C PHE A 119 -0.58 10.20 -16.21
N LEU A 120 -0.06 11.09 -15.35
CA LEU A 120 -0.13 12.52 -15.57
C LEU A 120 0.76 12.98 -16.73
N SER A 121 1.86 12.29 -17.01
CA SER A 121 2.75 12.67 -18.13
C SER A 121 2.05 12.65 -19.49
N GLY A 122 1.00 11.82 -19.65
CA GLY A 122 0.15 11.82 -20.86
C GLY A 122 -0.90 12.94 -20.89
N LEU A 123 -1.50 13.29 -19.73
CA LEU A 123 -2.59 14.27 -19.64
C LEU A 123 -2.10 15.73 -19.55
N VAL A 124 -1.00 15.94 -18.84
CA VAL A 124 -0.54 17.28 -18.41
C VAL A 124 -0.19 18.22 -19.58
N PRO A 125 0.39 17.79 -20.72
CA PRO A 125 0.68 18.69 -21.83
C PRO A 125 -0.56 19.46 -22.31
N GLY A 126 -1.69 18.77 -22.54
CA GLY A 126 -2.94 19.40 -22.98
C GLY A 126 -3.52 20.34 -21.93
N ILE A 127 -3.53 19.92 -20.66
CA ILE A 127 -4.01 20.76 -19.55
C ILE A 127 -3.16 22.03 -19.39
N LEU A 128 -1.83 21.93 -19.57
CA LEU A 128 -0.94 23.08 -19.49
C LEU A 128 -1.15 24.07 -20.63
N GLU A 129 -1.44 23.60 -21.85
CA GLU A 129 -1.75 24.48 -22.97
C GLU A 129 -3.04 25.26 -22.72
N THR A 130 -4.11 24.59 -22.28
CA THR A 130 -5.38 25.25 -21.95
C THR A 130 -5.25 26.23 -20.79
N THR A 131 -4.58 25.83 -19.71
CA THR A 131 -4.43 26.67 -18.51
C THR A 131 -3.53 27.89 -18.75
N LYS A 132 -2.53 27.77 -19.64
CA LYS A 132 -1.73 28.92 -20.10
C LYS A 132 -2.55 29.89 -20.94
N GLY A 133 -3.40 29.39 -21.85
CA GLY A 133 -4.30 30.25 -22.64
C GLY A 133 -5.28 31.05 -21.77
N LEU A 134 -5.73 30.46 -20.66
CA LEU A 134 -6.60 31.10 -19.67
C LEU A 134 -5.86 31.90 -18.59
N ASN A 135 -4.53 32.00 -18.67
CA ASN A 135 -3.66 32.68 -17.71
C ASN A 135 -3.92 32.28 -16.24
N LEU A 136 -4.16 30.99 -16.00
CA LEU A 136 -4.46 30.45 -14.67
C LEU A 136 -3.19 30.34 -13.82
N SER A 137 -3.32 30.57 -12.51
CA SER A 137 -2.20 30.41 -11.57
C SER A 137 -1.82 28.95 -11.36
N SER A 138 -0.57 28.69 -10.98
CA SER A 138 -0.03 27.32 -10.81
C SER A 138 -0.84 26.45 -9.84
N PHE A 139 -1.43 27.04 -8.80
CA PHE A 139 -2.30 26.33 -7.87
C PHE A 139 -3.63 25.91 -8.52
N LYS A 140 -4.22 26.76 -9.36
CA LYS A 140 -5.43 26.42 -10.12
C LYS A 140 -5.13 25.33 -11.15
N THR A 141 -3.99 25.41 -11.83
CA THR A 141 -3.51 24.36 -12.73
C THR A 141 -3.37 23.02 -12.01
N PHE A 142 -2.70 22.99 -10.85
CA PHE A 142 -2.57 21.79 -10.03
C PHE A 142 -3.94 21.21 -9.64
N LYS A 143 -4.84 22.05 -9.12
CA LYS A 143 -6.19 21.61 -8.73
C LYS A 143 -6.97 21.04 -9.90
N LEU A 144 -6.88 21.67 -11.08
CA LEU A 144 -7.53 21.18 -12.29
C LEU A 144 -6.94 19.85 -12.74
N THR A 145 -5.61 19.71 -12.74
CA THR A 145 -4.93 18.44 -13.04
C THR A 145 -5.40 17.32 -12.12
N VAL A 146 -5.50 17.57 -10.81
CA VAL A 146 -6.00 16.58 -9.84
C VAL A 146 -7.47 16.21 -10.08
N LEU A 147 -8.31 17.19 -10.45
CA LEU A 147 -9.73 16.96 -10.72
C LEU A 147 -9.96 16.14 -12.00
N GLU A 148 -9.23 16.48 -13.07
CA GLU A 148 -9.28 15.75 -14.35
C GLU A 148 -8.72 14.33 -14.21
N SER A 149 -7.72 14.14 -13.34
CA SER A 149 -7.07 12.84 -13.12
C SER A 149 -7.67 12.00 -11.98
N LYS A 150 -8.88 12.33 -11.50
CA LYS A 150 -9.49 11.66 -10.33
C LYS A 150 -9.59 10.15 -10.47
N TYR A 151 -9.85 9.64 -11.68
CA TYR A 151 -9.96 8.20 -11.93
C TYR A 151 -8.60 7.51 -11.92
N GLN A 152 -7.57 8.16 -12.46
CA GLN A 152 -6.19 7.69 -12.46
C GLN A 152 -5.60 7.71 -11.04
N ILE A 153 -5.93 8.74 -10.24
CA ILE A 153 -5.59 8.80 -8.81
C ILE A 153 -6.26 7.65 -8.06
N PHE A 154 -7.54 7.39 -8.33
CA PHE A 154 -8.25 6.28 -7.70
C PHE A 154 -7.69 4.90 -8.09
N SER A 155 -7.34 4.71 -9.36
CA SER A 155 -6.63 3.50 -9.83
C SER A 155 -5.28 3.33 -9.12
N THR A 156 -4.54 4.42 -8.96
CA THR A 156 -3.25 4.43 -8.26
C THR A 156 -3.40 4.10 -6.76
N TYR A 157 -4.44 4.65 -6.11
CA TYR A 157 -4.79 4.30 -4.73
C TYR A 157 -5.04 2.80 -4.59
N LEU A 158 -5.86 2.24 -5.49
CA LEU A 158 -6.21 0.82 -5.48
C LEU A 158 -4.99 -0.08 -5.70
N ALA A 159 -4.06 0.31 -6.59
CA ALA A 159 -2.79 -0.41 -6.75
C ALA A 159 -1.95 -0.39 -5.46
N GLY A 160 -1.87 0.76 -4.78
CA GLY A 160 -1.20 0.87 -3.47
C GLY A 160 -1.88 0.05 -2.38
N PHE A 161 -3.21 0.01 -2.36
CA PHE A 161 -3.99 -0.79 -1.41
C PHE A 161 -3.82 -2.30 -1.65
N ALA A 162 -3.85 -2.77 -2.90
CA ALA A 162 -3.55 -4.15 -3.25
C ALA A 162 -2.13 -4.55 -2.81
N ARG A 163 -1.17 -3.63 -2.97
CA ARG A 163 0.20 -3.82 -2.49
C ARG A 163 0.28 -3.92 -0.96
N ALA A 164 -0.51 -3.14 -0.22
CA ALA A 164 -0.57 -3.17 1.25
C ALA A 164 -1.08 -4.52 1.78
N ILE A 165 -2.12 -5.08 1.15
CA ILE A 165 -2.71 -6.37 1.54
C ILE A 165 -1.72 -7.52 1.34
N ALA A 166 -0.94 -7.48 0.25
CA ALA A 166 0.04 -8.50 -0.08
C ALA A 166 1.34 -8.39 0.74
N GLU A 167 1.50 -7.37 1.59
CA GLU A 167 2.76 -7.15 2.30
C GLU A 167 2.94 -8.10 3.49
N VAL A 168 4.11 -8.76 3.54
CA VAL A 168 4.49 -9.67 4.61
C VAL A 168 5.80 -9.25 5.26
N GLY A 169 6.83 -8.97 4.46
CA GLY A 169 8.20 -8.79 4.94
C GLY A 169 8.37 -7.60 5.88
N ALA A 170 7.99 -6.41 5.41
CA ALA A 170 8.15 -5.18 6.20
C ALA A 170 7.27 -5.21 7.47
N VAL A 171 6.06 -5.72 7.33
CA VAL A 171 5.07 -5.77 8.41
C VAL A 171 5.46 -6.81 9.47
N SER A 172 6.01 -7.95 9.06
CA SER A 172 6.50 -8.99 9.99
C SER A 172 7.66 -8.47 10.84
N MET A 173 8.64 -7.80 10.22
CA MET A 173 9.81 -7.27 10.95
C MET A 173 9.45 -6.16 11.93
N VAL A 174 8.57 -5.23 11.53
CA VAL A 174 8.21 -4.08 12.38
C VAL A 174 7.12 -4.44 13.40
N GLY A 175 6.17 -5.28 13.02
CA GLY A 175 5.03 -5.65 13.86
C GLY A 175 5.29 -6.83 14.79
N GLY A 176 6.13 -7.79 14.40
CA GLY A 176 6.47 -8.99 15.19
C GLY A 176 5.35 -10.03 15.34
N GLY A 177 4.16 -9.80 14.77
CA GLY A 177 3.06 -10.78 14.77
C GLY A 177 2.48 -11.09 16.16
N ILE A 178 2.43 -10.10 17.06
CA ILE A 178 1.97 -10.29 18.44
C ILE A 178 0.46 -10.51 18.47
N VAL A 179 0.04 -11.62 19.06
CA VAL A 179 -1.37 -12.03 19.17
C VAL A 179 -2.19 -10.92 19.85
N TYR A 180 -3.36 -10.60 19.29
CA TYR A 180 -4.25 -9.52 19.74
C TYR A 180 -3.66 -8.10 19.76
N LYS A 181 -2.48 -7.86 19.16
CA LYS A 181 -1.87 -6.52 19.11
C LYS A 181 -1.42 -6.10 17.72
N THR A 182 -0.59 -6.90 17.07
CA THR A 182 0.02 -6.61 15.75
C THR A 182 -0.10 -7.76 14.77
N ASN A 183 -0.84 -8.81 15.13
CA ASN A 183 -1.01 -9.97 14.27
C ASN A 183 -1.95 -9.65 13.09
N VAL A 184 -1.40 -9.66 11.89
CA VAL A 184 -2.12 -9.49 10.61
C VAL A 184 -2.17 -10.83 9.86
N MET A 185 -3.01 -10.95 8.82
CA MET A 185 -3.22 -12.22 8.13
C MET A 185 -1.91 -12.85 7.64
N THR A 186 -1.01 -12.04 7.07
CA THR A 186 0.27 -12.49 6.52
C THR A 186 1.22 -13.02 7.60
N THR A 187 1.33 -12.32 8.74
CA THR A 187 2.13 -12.79 9.88
C THR A 187 1.48 -13.97 10.59
N ALA A 188 0.15 -14.03 10.63
CA ALA A 188 -0.60 -15.14 11.22
C ALA A 188 -0.33 -16.44 10.45
N ILE A 189 -0.32 -16.39 9.11
CA ILE A 189 0.04 -17.54 8.26
C ILE A 189 1.45 -18.04 8.62
N MET A 190 2.43 -17.13 8.73
CA MET A 190 3.80 -17.50 9.13
C MET A 190 3.86 -18.12 10.52
N ASN A 191 3.15 -17.53 11.49
CA ASN A 191 3.11 -18.00 12.87
C ASN A 191 2.46 -19.38 13.00
N TYR A 192 1.33 -19.63 12.35
CA TYR A 192 0.66 -20.94 12.37
C TYR A 192 1.49 -22.01 11.67
N THR A 193 2.11 -21.66 10.53
CA THR A 193 3.02 -22.57 9.80
C THR A 193 4.22 -22.97 10.67
N SER A 194 4.83 -22.00 11.37
CA SER A 194 5.98 -22.25 12.25
C SER A 194 5.64 -23.12 13.48
N ARG A 195 4.35 -23.20 13.85
CA ARG A 195 3.84 -24.05 14.93
C ARG A 195 3.35 -25.42 14.43
N GLY A 196 3.42 -25.69 13.12
CA GLY A 196 2.90 -26.90 12.50
C GLY A 196 1.38 -26.93 12.34
N ASP A 197 0.67 -25.84 12.63
CA ASP A 197 -0.79 -25.73 12.43
C ASP A 197 -1.11 -25.29 11.00
N PHE A 198 -0.90 -26.20 10.06
CA PHE A 198 -1.17 -25.96 8.65
C PHE A 198 -2.66 -25.75 8.35
N THR A 199 -3.54 -26.29 9.19
CA THR A 199 -5.00 -26.16 9.02
C THR A 199 -5.42 -24.70 9.16
N ARG A 200 -5.02 -24.04 10.26
CA ARG A 200 -5.33 -22.61 10.47
C ARG A 200 -4.57 -21.71 9.49
N ALA A 201 -3.32 -22.05 9.17
CA ALA A 201 -2.54 -21.31 8.17
C ALA A 201 -3.24 -21.31 6.79
N MET A 202 -3.71 -22.47 6.33
CA MET A 202 -4.45 -22.58 5.07
C MET A 202 -5.79 -21.85 5.12
N ALA A 203 -6.52 -21.93 6.23
CA ALA A 203 -7.79 -21.22 6.38
C ALA A 203 -7.62 -19.70 6.18
N ILE A 204 -6.65 -19.11 6.89
CA ILE A 204 -6.35 -17.68 6.77
C ILE A 204 -5.79 -17.36 5.37
N GLY A 205 -4.97 -18.25 4.80
CA GLY A 205 -4.45 -18.11 3.44
C GLY A 205 -5.55 -18.02 2.39
N ILE A 206 -6.56 -18.90 2.45
CA ILE A 206 -7.71 -18.88 1.54
C ILE A 206 -8.51 -17.58 1.70
N ILE A 207 -8.77 -17.13 2.94
CA ILE A 207 -9.44 -15.83 3.21
C ILE A 207 -8.66 -14.70 2.56
N LEU A 208 -7.35 -14.62 2.81
CA LEU A 208 -6.49 -13.58 2.28
C LEU A 208 -6.45 -13.59 0.75
N MET A 209 -6.40 -14.79 0.14
CA MET A 209 -6.48 -14.94 -1.31
C MET A 209 -7.81 -14.45 -1.88
N MET A 210 -8.94 -14.79 -1.27
CA MET A 210 -10.24 -14.30 -1.71
C MET A 210 -10.34 -12.78 -1.60
N ILE A 211 -9.87 -12.19 -0.49
CA ILE A 211 -9.84 -10.73 -0.31
C ILE A 211 -8.94 -10.08 -1.36
N SER A 212 -7.75 -10.62 -1.59
CA SER A 212 -6.81 -10.11 -2.59
C SER A 212 -7.38 -10.20 -4.00
N LEU A 213 -8.05 -11.31 -4.34
CA LEU A 213 -8.73 -11.49 -5.62
C LEU A 213 -9.85 -10.46 -5.81
N LEU A 214 -10.72 -10.29 -4.81
CA LEU A 214 -11.80 -9.31 -4.87
C LEU A 214 -11.27 -7.89 -5.06
N VAL A 215 -10.23 -7.50 -4.30
CA VAL A 215 -9.59 -6.19 -4.46
C VAL A 215 -9.02 -6.03 -5.87
N ASN A 216 -8.27 -7.02 -6.38
CA ASN A 216 -7.71 -6.96 -7.72
C ASN A 216 -8.77 -6.89 -8.82
N ILE A 217 -9.89 -7.63 -8.69
CA ILE A 217 -11.02 -7.53 -9.63
C ILE A 217 -11.59 -6.12 -9.61
N ILE A 218 -11.80 -5.52 -8.43
CA ILE A 218 -12.27 -4.14 -8.30
C ILE A 218 -11.29 -3.17 -8.96
N VAL A 219 -9.98 -3.33 -8.73
CA VAL A 219 -8.94 -2.52 -9.39
C VAL A 219 -9.02 -2.64 -10.90
N HIS A 220 -9.09 -3.86 -11.42
CA HIS A 220 -9.08 -4.14 -12.85
C HIS A 220 -10.31 -3.55 -13.55
N LEU A 221 -11.52 -3.79 -13.02
CA LEU A 221 -12.77 -3.28 -13.59
C LEU A 221 -12.83 -1.75 -13.61
N LEU A 222 -12.26 -1.09 -12.59
CA LEU A 222 -12.25 0.37 -12.51
C LEU A 222 -11.14 0.99 -13.37
N SER A 223 -10.01 0.30 -13.52
CA SER A 223 -8.95 0.71 -14.43
C SER A 223 -9.39 0.62 -15.90
N GLU A 224 -10.07 -0.45 -16.31
CA GLU A 224 -10.58 -0.59 -17.69
C GLU A 224 -11.55 0.53 -18.07
N ARG A 225 -12.44 0.92 -17.16
CA ARG A 225 -13.37 2.05 -17.38
C ARG A 225 -12.66 3.38 -17.55
N THR A 226 -11.45 3.52 -17.00
CA THR A 226 -10.64 4.73 -17.09
C THR A 226 -9.83 4.79 -18.38
N VAL A 227 -9.39 3.64 -18.93
CA VAL A 227 -8.63 3.57 -20.19
C VAL A 227 -9.53 3.66 -21.43
N ARG A 228 -10.81 3.29 -21.32
CA ARG A 228 -11.79 3.38 -22.43
C ARG A 228 -12.44 4.76 -22.60
N ARG A 229 -12.08 5.77 -21.81
CA ARG A 229 -12.58 7.15 -21.91
C ARG A 229 -11.44 8.11 -22.18
#